data_AF-A0A9P8C5Q2-F1
#
_entry.id   AF-A0A9P8C5Q2-F1
#
_cell.length_a   1.000
_cell.length_b   1.000
_cell.length_c   1.000
_cell.angle_alpha   90.00
_cell.angle_beta   90.00
_cell.angle_gamma   90.00
#
_symmetry.space_group_name_H-M   'P 1'
#
loop_
_entity.id
_entity.type
_entity.pdbx_description
1 polymer ?
#
loop_
_entity_poly.entity_id
_entity_poly.type
_entity_poly.pdbx_seq_one_letter_code
_entity_poly.pdbx_strand_id
1 'polypeptide(L)' 'MVTSVDHKHVPTLHVIDHWLAEETASFIWLPTSYRPTCKAVWGRLVVLGHASGRLSFLEIQQGLKLI' A
#
# COMPACT_ATOMS: atom_id res chain seq x y z
N MET A 1 17.36 -8.60 -28.02
CA MET A 1 16.11 -7.80 -28.01
C MET A 1 15.67 -7.67 -26.56
N VAL A 2 16.04 -6.59 -25.90
CA VAL A 2 15.60 -6.32 -24.51
C VAL A 2 14.38 -5.43 -24.65
N THR A 3 13.20 -5.98 -24.33
CA THR A 3 11.95 -5.23 -24.39
C THR A 3 12.02 -4.13 -23.33
N SER A 4 12.00 -2.87 -23.78
CA SER A 4 11.74 -1.71 -22.94
C SER A 4 10.42 -1.97 -22.22
N VAL A 5 10.48 -2.32 -20.93
CA VAL A 5 9.31 -2.35 -20.08
C VAL A 5 8.87 -0.91 -19.98
N ASP A 6 7.75 -0.58 -20.61
CA ASP A 6 7.07 0.70 -20.44
C ASP A 6 6.91 0.92 -18.93
N HIS A 7 7.80 1.71 -18.33
CA HIS A 7 7.75 2.07 -16.92
C HIS A 7 6.60 3.06 -16.73
N LYS A 8 5.37 2.62 -17.04
CA LYS A 8 4.19 3.19 -16.42
C LYS A 8 4.39 2.97 -14.94
N HIS A 9 4.77 4.04 -14.25
CA HIS A 9 4.95 4.10 -12.82
C HIS A 9 3.67 3.57 -12.19
N VAL A 10 3.63 2.27 -11.84
CA VAL A 10 2.45 1.70 -11.21
C VAL A 10 2.46 2.27 -9.81
N PRO A 11 1.46 3.09 -9.45
CA PRO A 11 1.41 3.71 -8.14
C PRO A 11 1.44 2.58 -7.10
N THR A 12 2.44 2.64 -6.23
CA THR A 12 2.73 1.58 -5.28
C THR A 12 2.43 2.09 -3.88
N LEU A 13 1.67 1.32 -3.11
CA LEU A 13 1.39 1.66 -1.73
C LEU A 13 2.57 1.35 -0.82
N HIS A 14 2.79 2.21 0.16
CA HIS A 14 3.86 2.09 1.12
C HIS A 14 3.33 2.34 2.53
N VAL A 15 4.03 1.77 3.51
CA VAL A 15 3.83 2.12 4.93
C VAL A 15 5.04 2.89 5.41
N ILE A 16 4.86 4.18 5.71
CA ILE A 16 5.90 5.12 6.16
C ILE A 16 5.42 5.78 7.44
N ASP A 17 6.19 5.68 8.53
CA ASP A 17 5.85 6.28 9.83
C ASP A 17 4.41 6.03 10.28
N HIS A 18 3.90 4.83 10.06
CA HIS A 18 2.53 4.38 10.35
C HIS A 18 1.43 4.94 9.43
N TRP A 19 1.78 5.69 8.38
CA TRP A 19 0.86 6.05 7.31
C TRP A 19 0.87 5.01 6.20
N LEU A 20 -0.30 4.65 5.71
CA LEU A 20 -0.46 4.07 4.38
C LEU A 20 -0.44 5.22 3.36
N ALA A 21 0.55 5.21 2.48
CA ALA A 21 0.83 6.28 1.52
C ALA A 21 1.04 5.73 0.11
N GLU A 22 0.77 6.55 -0.91
CA GLU A 22 1.08 6.30 -2.33
C GLU A 22 1.81 7.54 -2.84
N GLU A 23 3.01 7.35 -3.38
CA GLU A 23 3.87 8.45 -3.86
C GLU A 23 4.05 9.57 -2.82
N THR A 24 3.34 10.69 -2.95
CA THR A 24 3.41 11.86 -2.06
C THR A 24 2.17 12.03 -1.18
N ALA A 25 1.16 11.17 -1.31
CA ALA A 25 -0.10 11.26 -0.59
C ALA A 25 -0.18 10.24 0.55
N SER A 26 -0.43 10.73 1.77
CA SER A 26 -0.80 9.89 2.92
C SER A 26 -2.31 9.71 2.96
N PHE A 27 -2.78 8.46 2.95
CA PHE A 27 -4.21 8.14 2.92
C PHE A 27 -4.76 7.86 4.31
N ILE A 28 -4.14 6.91 5.02
CA ILE A 28 -4.69 6.37 6.28
C ILE A 28 -3.59 6.28 7.32
N TRP A 29 -3.84 6.84 8.49
CA TRP A 29 -3.02 6.60 9.67
C TRP A 29 -3.38 5.25 10.26
N LEU A 30 -2.40 4.35 10.42
CA LEU A 30 -2.62 3.04 11.00
C LEU A 30 -2.76 3.15 12.52
N PRO A 31 -3.92 2.76 13.09
CA PRO A 31 -4.07 2.62 14.53
C PRO A 31 -3.04 1.64 15.09
N THR A 32 -2.71 1.75 16.37
CA THR A 32 -1.68 0.91 17.01
C THR A 32 -1.91 -0.59 16.82
N SER A 33 -3.16 -1.04 16.83
CA SER A 33 -3.53 -2.45 16.60
C SER A 33 -3.31 -2.95 15.16
N TYR A 34 -3.09 -2.05 14.21
CA TYR A 34 -2.81 -2.34 12.80
C TYR A 34 -1.35 -2.08 12.42
N ARG A 35 -0.49 -1.73 13.37
CA ARG A 35 0.93 -1.49 13.09
C ARG A 35 1.62 -2.83 12.81
N PRO A 36 2.16 -3.03 11.60
CA PRO A 36 2.73 -4.31 11.21
C PRO A 36 4.06 -4.60 11.92
N THR A 37 4.34 -5.88 12.17
CA THR A 37 5.70 -6.39 12.40
C THR A 37 6.39 -6.74 11.08
N CYS A 38 5.63 -7.14 10.06
CA CYS A 38 6.10 -7.36 8.70
C CYS A 38 5.07 -6.85 7.68
N LYS A 39 5.54 -6.50 6.47
CA LYS A 39 4.68 -5.99 5.40
C LYS A 39 5.11 -6.52 4.04
N ALA A 40 4.14 -6.72 3.15
CA ALA A 40 4.34 -7.02 1.75
C ALA A 40 3.50 -6.06 0.90
N VAL A 41 4.02 -5.68 -0.26
CA VAL A 41 3.40 -4.70 -1.15
C VAL A 41 3.31 -5.28 -2.55
N TRP A 42 2.15 -5.15 -3.18
CA TRP A 42 1.93 -5.49 -4.58
C TRP A 42 1.01 -4.45 -5.23
N GLY A 43 1.61 -3.50 -5.95
CA GLY A 43 0.88 -2.36 -6.52
C GLY A 43 0.14 -1.58 -5.42
N ARG A 44 -1.19 -1.51 -5.54
CA ARG A 44 -2.08 -0.86 -4.56
C ARG A 44 -2.63 -1.79 -3.48
N LEU A 45 -2.04 -2.97 -3.30
CA LEU A 45 -2.35 -3.87 -2.19
C LEU A 45 -1.18 -3.89 -1.21
N VAL A 46 -1.48 -3.72 0.07
CA VAL A 46 -0.55 -3.93 1.17
C VAL A 46 -1.09 -5.01 2.09
N VAL A 47 -0.23 -5.97 2.41
CA VAL A 47 -0.50 -7.00 3.41
C VAL A 47 0.34 -6.70 4.65
N LEU A 48 -0.32 -6.61 5.80
CA LEU A 48 0.28 -6.31 7.09
C LEU A 48 0.21 -7.55 7.98
N GLY A 49 1.38 -8.06 8.39
CA GLY A 49 1.47 -9.09 9.42
C GLY A 49 1.63 -8.46 10.80
N HIS A 50 0.87 -8.95 11.78
CA HIS A 50 0.84 -8.43 13.14
C HIS A 50 1.55 -9.38 14.12
N ALA A 51 1.97 -8.84 15.26
CA ALA A 51 2.59 -9.64 16.34
C ALA A 51 1.69 -10.78 16.85
N SER A 52 0.37 -10.65 16.70
CA SER A 52 -0.61 -11.69 17.04
C SER A 52 -0.68 -12.86 16.05
N GLY A 53 0.06 -12.80 14.94
CA GLY A 53 -0.02 -13.77 13.83
C GLY A 53 -1.16 -13.51 12.84
N ARG A 54 -1.97 -12.46 13.06
CA ARG A 54 -3.03 -12.06 12.13
C ARG A 54 -2.45 -11.35 10.91
N LEU A 55 -3.19 -11.40 9.80
CA LEU A 55 -2.93 -10.65 8.57
C LEU A 55 -4.05 -9.64 8.31
N SER A 56 -3.69 -8.44 7.87
CA SER A 56 -4.63 -7.44 7.32
C SER A 56 -4.29 -7.15 5.87
N PHE A 57 -5.31 -7.12 5.01
CA PHE A 57 -5.20 -6.78 3.60
C PHE A 57 -5.81 -5.39 3.39
N LEU A 58 -5.05 -4.47 2.81
CA LEU A 58 -5.47 -3.09 2.57
C LEU A 58 -5.25 -2.76 1.10
N GLU A 59 -6.32 -2.47 0.38
CA GLU A 59 -6.28 -2.04 -1.01
C GLU A 59 -6.87 -0.64 -1.14
N ILE A 60 -6.18 0.23 -1.88
CA ILE A 60 -6.72 1.55 -2.24
C ILE A 60 -7.20 1.50 -3.69
N GLN A 61 -8.49 1.74 -3.87
CA GLN A 61 -9.10 1.89 -5.18
C GLN A 61 -9.20 3.37 -5.54
N GLN A 62 -8.98 3.70 -6.82
CA GLN A 62 -9.31 5.02 -7.31
C GLN A 62 -10.81 5.21 -7.22
N GLY A 63 -11.24 6.24 -6.49
CA GLY A 63 -12.64 6.63 -6.45
C GLY A 63 -13.15 6.98 -7.84
N LEU A 64 -14.46 6.84 -8.05
CA LEU A 64 -15.11 7.30 -9.26
C LEU A 64 -14.84 8.79 -9.43
N LYS A 65 -14.30 9.17 -10.59
CA LYS A 65 -14.26 10.57 -11.00
C LYS A 65 -15.70 10.99 -11.28
N LEU A 66 -16.34 11.62 -10.30
CA LEU A 66 -17.64 12.26 -10.51
C LEU A 66 -17.43 13.38 -11.54
N ILE A 67 -18.11 13.25 -12.68
CA ILE A 67 -18.14 14.20 -13.79
C ILE A 67 -19.34 15.11 -13.59
#